data_AF-A0AAD8PGQ6-F1
#
_entry.id   AF-A0AAD8PGQ6-F1
#
_cell.length_a   1.000
_cell.length_b   1.000
_cell.length_c   1.000
_cell.angle_alpha   90.00
_cell.angle_beta   90.00
_cell.angle_gamma   90.00
#
_symmetry.space_group_name_H-M   'P 1'
#
loop_
_entity.id
_entity.type
_entity.pdbx_description
1 polymer ?
#
loop_
_entity_poly.entity_id
_entity_poly.type
_entity_poly.pdbx_seq_one_letter_code
_entity_poly.pdbx_strand_id
1 'polypeptide(L)'
;MDFRIIREGHGEILWPGYTDVRQLNLDKIVDIANRKVTLYGNMSSVHPVGEGLNKNAVITLFNCSPKELDSDGSITKTADHLERLKDHTVSLGCKFISANIKTGQWTFEAPYFVQNDGTEVSQSKTLSYAN
;
A
#
# COMPACT_ATOMS: atom_id res chain seq x y z
N MET A 1 -7.36 -5.00 19.00
CA MET A 1 -8.23 -5.03 17.80
C MET A 1 -7.49 -4.32 16.70
N ASP A 2 -7.58 -4.83 15.48
CA ASP A 2 -6.97 -4.22 14.30
C ASP A 2 -7.93 -3.20 13.68
N PHE A 3 -7.39 -2.21 13.00
CA PHE A 3 -8.17 -1.21 12.27
C PHE A 3 -8.01 -1.39 10.76
N ARG A 4 -9.09 -1.34 9.99
CA ARG A 4 -9.09 -1.61 8.55
C ARG A 4 -9.93 -0.60 7.79
N ILE A 5 -9.44 -0.17 6.64
CA ILE A 5 -10.17 0.63 5.65
C ILE A 5 -10.15 -0.11 4.32
N ILE A 6 -11.31 -0.22 3.67
CA ILE A 6 -11.50 -0.93 2.40
C ILE A 6 -12.16 0.04 1.42
N ARG A 7 -11.64 0.10 0.19
CA ARG A 7 -12.35 0.66 -0.95
C ARG A 7 -12.65 -0.46 -1.93
N GLU A 8 -13.93 -0.79 -2.07
CA GLU A 8 -14.38 -1.88 -2.91
C GLU A 8 -13.83 -1.75 -4.34
N GLY A 9 -13.34 -2.88 -4.88
CA GLY A 9 -12.73 -2.95 -6.21
C GLY A 9 -11.34 -2.33 -6.35
N HIS A 10 -10.79 -1.69 -5.32
CA HIS A 10 -9.49 -1.01 -5.39
C HIS A 10 -8.45 -1.59 -4.44
N GLY A 11 -8.84 -1.88 -3.20
CA GLY A 11 -7.92 -2.44 -2.21
C GLY A 11 -8.32 -2.14 -0.77
N GLU A 12 -7.41 -2.45 0.13
CA GLU A 12 -7.56 -2.25 1.57
C GLU A 12 -6.24 -1.93 2.27
N ILE A 13 -6.35 -1.33 3.45
CA ILE A 13 -5.25 -1.06 4.36
C ILE A 13 -5.65 -1.54 5.76
N LEU A 14 -4.78 -2.33 6.39
CA LEU A 14 -4.94 -2.90 7.71
C LEU A 14 -3.81 -2.42 8.62
N TRP A 15 -4.16 -1.72 9.69
CA TRP A 15 -3.25 -1.39 10.79
C TRP A 15 -3.40 -2.44 11.89
N PRO A 16 -2.41 -3.32 12.11
CA PRO A 16 -2.46 -4.29 13.18
C PRO A 16 -2.37 -3.61 14.55
N GLY A 17 -3.12 -4.15 15.51
CA GLY A 17 -3.18 -3.65 16.87
C GLY A 17 -3.91 -2.31 17.02
N TYR A 18 -3.80 -1.73 18.22
CA TYR A 18 -4.54 -0.53 18.61
C TYR A 18 -4.22 0.65 17.68
N THR A 19 -5.26 1.30 17.18
CA THR A 19 -5.18 2.49 16.34
C THR A 19 -6.23 3.49 16.84
N ASP A 20 -5.79 4.64 17.35
CA ASP A 20 -6.70 5.71 17.74
C ASP A 20 -7.17 6.46 16.50
N VAL A 21 -8.46 6.37 16.20
CA VAL A 21 -9.09 7.00 15.04
C VAL A 21 -9.94 8.21 15.41
N ARG A 22 -9.98 8.58 16.70
CA ARG A 22 -10.75 9.74 17.15
C ARG A 22 -10.15 11.00 16.52
N GLN A 23 -11.03 11.90 16.07
CA GLN A 23 -10.65 13.18 15.45
C GLN A 23 -9.85 13.07 14.15
N LEU A 24 -9.71 11.87 13.56
CA LEU A 24 -9.13 11.70 12.24
C LEU A 24 -10.18 11.90 11.14
N ASN A 25 -9.85 12.73 10.15
CA ASN A 25 -10.63 12.82 8.92
C ASN A 25 -10.07 11.82 7.90
N LEU A 26 -10.61 10.60 7.90
CA LEU A 26 -10.13 9.51 7.05
C LEU A 26 -10.23 9.83 5.56
N ASP A 27 -11.28 10.55 5.13
CA ASP A 27 -11.48 10.95 3.74
C ASP A 27 -10.36 11.85 3.22
N LYS A 28 -9.72 12.63 4.11
CA LYS A 28 -8.56 13.46 3.77
C LYS A 28 -7.23 12.74 3.91
N ILE A 29 -7.14 11.77 4.83
CA ILE A 29 -5.88 11.08 5.14
C ILE A 29 -5.63 9.96 4.14
N VAL A 30 -6.65 9.18 3.78
CA VAL A 30 -6.51 7.92 3.07
C VAL A 30 -7.12 8.01 1.67
N ASP A 31 -6.28 7.89 0.65
CA ASP A 31 -6.71 7.70 -0.75
C ASP A 31 -6.28 6.31 -1.23
N ILE A 32 -7.26 5.44 -1.45
CA ILE A 32 -7.07 4.15 -2.12
C ILE A 32 -7.55 4.33 -3.56
N ALA A 33 -6.66 4.59 -4.50
CA ALA A 33 -6.97 4.71 -5.92
C ALA A 33 -6.70 3.39 -6.66
N ASN A 34 -7.00 3.34 -7.96
CA ASN A 34 -6.78 2.12 -8.73
C ASN A 34 -5.28 1.79 -8.74
N ARG A 35 -4.92 0.63 -8.21
CA ARG A 35 -3.53 0.16 -8.11
C ARG A 35 -2.59 1.12 -7.36
N LYS A 36 -3.12 1.97 -6.48
CA LYS A 36 -2.34 2.97 -5.77
C LYS A 36 -2.96 3.28 -4.40
N VAL A 37 -2.12 3.40 -3.39
CA VAL A 37 -2.48 3.96 -2.09
C VAL A 37 -1.62 5.18 -1.82
N THR A 38 -2.24 6.22 -1.28
CA THR A 38 -1.57 7.43 -0.81
C THR A 38 -2.16 7.81 0.54
N LEU A 39 -1.28 8.03 1.52
CA LEU A 39 -1.64 8.56 2.81
C LEU A 39 -1.06 9.96 2.98
N TYR A 40 -1.83 10.86 3.59
CA TYR A 40 -1.44 12.24 3.87
C TYR A 40 -1.05 13.07 2.63
N GLY A 41 -1.52 12.71 1.43
CA GLY A 41 -0.99 13.25 0.17
C GLY A 41 -1.05 14.77 0.01
N ASN A 42 -2.01 15.45 0.66
CA ASN A 42 -2.17 16.91 0.61
C ASN A 42 -2.24 17.54 2.01
N MET A 43 -1.71 16.88 3.03
CA MET A 43 -1.76 17.38 4.41
C MET A 43 -0.49 18.14 4.78
N SER A 44 -0.66 19.30 5.43
CA SER A 44 0.44 20.11 5.97
C SER A 44 1.01 19.56 7.29
N SER A 45 0.26 18.67 7.95
CA SER A 45 0.66 18.03 9.20
C SER A 45 0.38 16.55 9.11
N VAL A 46 1.35 15.76 9.54
CA VAL A 46 1.32 14.30 9.53
C VAL A 46 1.77 13.80 10.89
N HIS A 47 1.24 12.65 11.31
CA HIS A 47 1.70 12.02 12.54
C HIS A 47 3.18 11.61 12.42
N PRO A 48 3.97 11.65 13.50
CA PRO A 48 5.29 11.04 13.56
C PRO A 48 5.27 9.57 13.12
N VAL A 49 6.40 9.07 12.63
CA VAL A 49 6.54 7.64 12.32
C VAL A 49 6.25 6.81 13.57
N GLY A 50 5.32 5.86 13.46
CA GLY A 50 4.85 5.01 14.56
C GLY A 50 3.57 5.49 15.23
N GLU A 51 3.11 6.71 14.96
CA GLU A 51 1.89 7.29 15.55
C GLU A 51 0.74 7.40 14.55
N GLY A 52 -0.49 7.47 15.09
CA GLY A 52 -1.71 7.60 14.30
C GLY A 52 -1.80 6.55 13.18
N LEU A 53 -1.95 7.03 11.94
CA LEU A 53 -1.91 6.18 10.74
C LEU A 53 -0.55 6.16 10.05
N ASN A 54 0.45 6.94 10.51
CA ASN A 54 1.81 6.92 9.96
C ASN A 54 2.67 5.83 10.63
N LYS A 55 2.15 4.61 10.67
CA LYS A 55 2.76 3.44 11.33
C LYS A 55 2.61 2.21 10.45
N ASN A 56 3.14 1.09 10.94
CA ASN A 56 3.08 -0.20 10.25
C ASN A 56 1.66 -0.55 9.79
N ALA A 57 1.52 -0.89 8.51
CA ALA A 57 0.25 -1.29 7.91
C ALA A 57 0.46 -2.34 6.81
N VAL A 58 -0.49 -3.26 6.70
CA VAL A 58 -0.59 -4.21 5.60
C VAL A 58 -1.53 -3.62 4.55
N ILE A 59 -1.06 -3.51 3.32
CA ILE A 59 -1.80 -2.96 2.19
C ILE A 59 -2.05 -4.09 1.21
N THR A 60 -3.29 -4.18 0.73
CA THR A 60 -3.64 -5.05 -0.40
C THR A 60 -4.20 -4.17 -1.53
N LEU A 61 -3.50 -4.13 -2.66
CA LEU A 61 -3.97 -3.48 -3.89
C LEU A 61 -4.61 -4.51 -4.82
N PHE A 62 -5.71 -4.12 -5.47
CA PHE A 62 -6.39 -4.93 -6.48
C PHE A 62 -6.00 -4.46 -7.89
N ASN A 63 -6.35 -5.27 -8.90
CA ASN A 63 -6.08 -5.04 -10.32
C ASN A 63 -4.58 -4.99 -10.68
N CYS A 64 -3.69 -5.53 -9.83
CA CYS A 64 -2.24 -5.63 -10.02
C CYS A 64 -1.83 -6.86 -10.85
N SER A 65 -2.54 -7.13 -11.94
CA SER A 65 -2.18 -8.18 -12.91
C SER A 65 -1.36 -7.58 -14.06
N PRO A 66 -0.42 -8.34 -14.66
CA PRO A 66 0.32 -7.87 -15.82
C PRO A 66 -0.63 -7.63 -17.01
N LYS A 67 -0.34 -6.59 -17.81
CA LYS A 67 -1.13 -6.22 -19.01
C LYS A 67 -1.30 -7.36 -20.02
N GLU A 68 -0.29 -8.22 -20.12
CA GLU A 68 -0.26 -9.38 -21.01
C GLU A 68 -0.42 -10.67 -20.19
N LEU A 69 -1.60 -10.86 -19.58
CA LEU A 69 -2.07 -12.23 -19.41
C LEU A 69 -2.44 -12.71 -20.81
N ASP A 70 -1.48 -13.27 -21.55
CA ASP A 70 -1.82 -14.15 -22.66
C ASP A 70 -2.80 -15.18 -22.12
N SER A 71 -3.84 -15.47 -22.92
CA SER A 71 -4.93 -16.40 -22.56
C SER A 71 -4.44 -17.80 -22.14
N ASP A 72 -3.17 -18.09 -22.37
CA ASP A 72 -2.47 -19.33 -22.06
C ASP A 72 -2.01 -19.47 -20.59
N GLY A 73 -1.93 -18.37 -19.81
CA GLY A 73 -1.65 -18.45 -18.37
C GLY A 73 -0.30 -19.11 -18.01
N SER A 74 0.68 -19.05 -18.93
CA SER A 74 1.95 -19.74 -18.80
C SER A 74 2.69 -19.43 -17.48
N ILE A 75 3.24 -20.48 -16.87
CA ILE A 75 3.82 -20.49 -15.52
C ILE A 75 5.06 -19.58 -15.44
N THR A 76 5.85 -19.49 -16.53
CA THR A 76 7.09 -18.70 -16.57
C THR A 76 6.83 -17.20 -16.46
N LYS A 77 5.85 -16.66 -17.20
CA LYS A 77 5.43 -15.24 -17.08
C LYS A 77 4.92 -14.90 -15.68
N THR A 78 4.32 -15.87 -14.99
CA THR A 78 3.79 -15.69 -13.63
C THR A 78 4.93 -15.60 -12.60
N ALA A 79 5.99 -16.40 -12.76
CA ALA A 79 7.16 -16.36 -11.89
C ALA A 79 7.96 -15.07 -12.06
N ASP A 80 8.25 -14.66 -13.30
CA ASP A 80 8.95 -13.40 -13.59
C ASP A 80 8.17 -12.19 -13.05
N HIS A 81 6.85 -12.21 -13.20
CA HIS A 81 6.01 -11.13 -12.68
C HIS A 81 6.04 -11.06 -11.15
N LEU A 82 6.01 -12.21 -10.48
CA LEU A 82 6.10 -12.28 -9.03
C LEU A 82 7.45 -11.76 -8.52
N GLU A 83 8.56 -12.08 -9.19
CA GLU A 83 9.88 -11.54 -8.84
C GLU A 83 9.93 -10.02 -9.02
N ARG A 84 9.46 -9.50 -10.16
CA ARG A 84 9.36 -8.04 -10.38
C ARG A 84 8.53 -7.35 -9.31
N LEU A 85 7.44 -7.98 -8.87
CA LEU A 85 6.57 -7.42 -7.84
C LEU A 85 7.25 -7.41 -6.46
N LYS A 86 8.03 -8.45 -6.13
CA LYS A 86 8.86 -8.49 -4.91
C LYS A 86 9.92 -7.39 -4.94
N ASP A 87 10.69 -7.29 -6.02
CA ASP A 87 11.75 -6.27 -6.17
C ASP A 87 11.16 -4.86 -6.11
N HIS A 88 10.03 -4.65 -6.79
CA HIS A 88 9.31 -3.39 -6.74
C HIS A 88 8.83 -3.06 -5.32
N THR A 89 8.30 -4.04 -4.57
CA THR A 89 7.93 -3.84 -3.16
C THR A 89 9.11 -3.38 -2.30
N VAL A 90 10.27 -4.01 -2.48
CA VAL A 90 11.50 -3.64 -1.77
C VAL A 90 11.96 -2.23 -2.15
N SER A 91 11.85 -1.85 -3.43
CA SER A 91 12.20 -0.51 -3.91
C SER A 91 11.37 0.61 -3.26
N LEU A 92 10.11 0.32 -2.88
CA LEU A 92 9.24 1.23 -2.12
C LEU A 92 9.58 1.28 -0.62
N GLY A 93 10.59 0.54 -0.16
CA GLY A 93 10.92 0.35 1.25
C GLY A 93 9.82 -0.39 2.02
N CYS A 94 9.13 -1.30 1.35
CA CYS A 94 8.07 -2.13 1.89
C CYS A 94 8.51 -3.60 1.92
N LYS A 95 7.80 -4.43 2.67
CA LYS A 95 8.02 -5.87 2.75
C LYS A 95 6.93 -6.62 2.00
N PHE A 96 7.32 -7.40 1.00
CA PHE A 96 6.39 -8.25 0.26
C PHE A 96 5.77 -9.30 1.19
N ILE A 97 4.44 -9.50 1.10
CA ILE A 97 3.72 -10.55 1.83
C ILE A 97 3.25 -11.62 0.86
N SER A 98 2.40 -11.25 -0.11
CA SER A 98 1.82 -12.19 -1.05
C SER A 98 1.34 -11.49 -2.31
N ALA A 99 1.14 -12.27 -3.37
CA ALA A 99 0.45 -11.81 -4.56
C ALA A 99 -0.35 -12.95 -5.16
N ASN A 100 -1.56 -12.64 -5.61
CA ASN A 100 -2.39 -13.55 -6.37
C ASN A 100 -2.56 -12.98 -7.78
N ILE A 101 -1.75 -13.49 -8.72
CA ILE A 101 -1.70 -12.97 -10.09
C ILE A 101 -3.02 -13.21 -10.83
N LYS A 102 -3.73 -14.30 -10.50
CA LYS A 102 -5.04 -14.64 -11.10
C LYS A 102 -6.12 -13.63 -10.72
N THR A 103 -6.14 -13.19 -9.46
CA THR A 103 -7.12 -12.21 -8.97
C THR A 103 -6.60 -10.77 -9.03
N GLY A 104 -5.33 -10.57 -9.41
CA GLY A 104 -4.68 -9.27 -9.45
C GLY A 104 -4.49 -8.63 -8.08
N GLN A 105 -4.28 -9.42 -7.03
CA GLN A 105 -4.06 -8.92 -5.69
C GLN A 105 -2.58 -8.86 -5.36
N TRP A 106 -2.11 -7.74 -4.82
CA TRP A 106 -0.76 -7.54 -4.33
C TRP A 106 -0.79 -7.06 -2.89
N THR A 107 -0.24 -7.85 -1.97
CA THR A 107 -0.22 -7.56 -0.54
C THR A 107 1.21 -7.35 -0.04
N PHE A 108 1.42 -6.26 0.69
CA PHE A 108 2.71 -5.88 1.25
C PHE A 108 2.56 -5.08 2.54
N GLU A 109 3.61 -5.06 3.35
CA GLU A 109 3.69 -4.30 4.59
C GLU A 109 4.50 -3.02 4.38
N ALA A 110 3.90 -1.89 4.73
CA ALA A 110 4.56 -0.59 4.75
C ALA A 110 4.83 -0.18 6.21
N PRO A 111 6.10 0.07 6.60
CA PRO A 111 6.43 0.43 7.99
C PRO A 111 5.93 1.84 8.38
N TYR A 112 5.82 2.74 7.39
CA TYR A 112 5.32 4.10 7.51
C TYR A 112 4.97 4.64 6.11
N PHE A 113 4.28 5.78 6.05
CA PHE A 113 3.80 6.39 4.81
C PHE A 113 4.50 7.72 4.49
N VAL A 114 4.94 8.44 5.51
CA VAL A 114 5.63 9.73 5.36
C VAL A 114 6.84 9.73 6.27
N GLN A 115 8.01 10.06 5.71
CA GLN A 115 9.21 10.27 6.50
C GLN A 115 9.22 11.73 6.98
N ASN A 116 9.21 11.93 8.30
CA ASN A 116 9.36 13.23 8.94
C ASN A 116 10.47 13.16 9.99
N ASP A 117 11.41 14.10 9.96
CA ASP A 117 12.49 14.19 10.95
C ASP A 117 12.15 15.22 12.04
N GLY A 118 10.89 15.22 12.48
CA GLY A 118 10.39 16.09 13.56
C GLY A 118 10.20 17.57 13.24
N THR A 119 10.52 18.06 12.03
CA THR A 119 10.45 19.50 11.70
C THR A 119 9.76 19.82 10.37
N GLU A 120 9.91 19.00 9.31
CA GLU A 120 9.22 19.17 8.02
C GLU A 120 8.82 17.82 7.39
N VAL A 121 7.80 17.85 6.52
CA VAL A 121 7.31 16.70 5.77
C VAL A 121 8.26 16.45 4.60
N SER A 122 9.22 15.52 4.77
CA SER A 122 10.33 15.42 3.82
C SER A 122 10.03 14.61 2.57
N GLN A 123 9.04 13.71 2.57
CA GLN A 123 8.49 13.03 1.38
C GLN A 123 7.37 12.04 1.75
N SER A 124 6.23 12.12 1.07
CA SER A 124 5.15 11.12 1.16
C SER A 124 5.38 9.97 0.18
N LYS A 125 5.33 8.72 0.67
CA LYS A 125 5.43 7.53 -0.19
C LYS A 125 4.13 7.35 -0.97
N THR A 126 4.26 7.32 -2.29
CA THR A 126 3.19 6.81 -3.15
C THR A 126 3.42 5.32 -3.35
N LEU A 127 2.47 4.50 -2.89
CA LEU A 127 2.56 3.05 -2.96
C LEU A 127 1.67 2.59 -4.13
N SER A 128 2.25 2.51 -5.32
CA SER A 128 1.52 2.25 -6.56
C SER A 128 2.14 1.13 -7.35
N TYR A 129 1.33 0.31 -7.98
CA TYR A 129 1.80 -0.64 -8.98
C TYR A 129 2.00 0.07 -10.32
N ALA A 130 3.22 0.00 -10.86
CA ALA A 130 3.55 0.46 -12.20
C ALA A 130 3.71 -0.76 -13.13
N ASN A 131 3.16 -0.66 -14.35
CA ASN A 131 3.34 -1.66 -15.42
C ASN A 131 4.60 -1.38 -16.21
#